data_AF-A0A9P9BTV7-F1
#
_entry.id   AF-A0A9P9BTV7-F1
#
_cell.length_a   1.000
_cell.length_b   1.000
_cell.length_c   1.000
_cell.angle_alpha   90.00
_cell.angle_beta   90.00
_cell.angle_gamma   90.00
#
_symmetry.space_group_name_H-M   'P 1'
#
loop_
_entity.id
_entity.type
_entity.pdbx_description
1 polymer ?
#
loop_
_entity_poly.entity_id
_entity_poly.type
_entity_poly.pdbx_seq_one_letter_code
_entity_poly.pdbx_strand_id
1 'polypeptide(L)' 'MQTFATAITSFLLSALAIQTASAGGIVVTPVFANQVVPKVRGDCAWGVVTPQGCAPLRS' A
#
# COMPACT_ATOMS: atom_id res chain seq x y z
N MET A 1 -25.32 10.88 32.44
CA MET A 1 -24.68 9.59 32.12
C MET A 1 -24.58 9.32 30.61
N GLN A 2 -25.50 9.85 29.79
CA GLN A 2 -25.54 9.61 28.34
C GLN A 2 -24.38 10.27 27.54
N THR A 3 -23.88 11.43 27.99
CA THR A 3 -22.79 12.19 27.34
C THR A 3 -21.40 11.57 27.53
N PHE A 4 -21.16 10.87 28.65
CA PHE A 4 -19.88 10.20 28.90
C PHE A 4 -19.73 8.94 28.04
N ALA A 5 -20.83 8.21 27.82
CA ALA A 5 -20.82 7.01 26.99
C ALA A 5 -20.47 7.32 25.52
N THR A 6 -21.03 8.39 24.94
CA THR A 6 -20.75 8.77 23.55
C THR A 6 -19.31 9.28 23.34
N ALA A 7 -18.73 9.94 24.35
CA ALA A 7 -17.33 10.38 24.30
C ALA A 7 -16.36 9.18 24.27
N ILE A 8 -16.62 8.16 25.10
CA ILE A 8 -15.80 6.94 25.15
C ILE A 8 -15.92 6.16 23.83
N THR A 9 -17.13 5.99 23.30
CA THR A 9 -17.32 5.28 22.02
C THR A 9 -16.61 5.97 20.86
N SER A 10 -16.69 7.30 20.78
CA SER A 10 -16.02 8.08 19.72
C SER A 10 -14.49 7.97 19.81
N PHE A 11 -13.95 8.00 21.04
CA PHE A 11 -12.51 7.86 21.28
C PHE A 11 -11.98 6.46 20.92
N LEU A 12 -12.73 5.41 21.27
CA LEU A 12 -12.35 4.04 20.92
C LEU A 12 -12.39 3.80 19.40
N LEU A 13 -13.39 4.38 18.72
CA LEU A 13 -13.54 4.22 17.28
C LEU A 13 -12.42 4.93 16.50
N SER A 14 -12.01 6.13 16.94
CA SER A 14 -10.89 6.85 16.33
C SER A 14 -9.54 6.17 16.59
N ALA A 15 -9.32 5.66 17.81
CA ALA A 15 -8.12 4.90 18.14
C ALA A 15 -7.98 3.62 17.30
N LEU A 16 -9.09 2.91 17.07
CA LEU A 16 -9.09 1.70 16.25
C LEU A 16 -8.81 1.99 14.77
N ALA A 17 -9.36 3.07 14.22
CA ALA A 17 -9.10 3.50 12.85
C ALA A 17 -7.61 3.82 12.62
N ILE A 18 -6.98 4.54 13.55
CA ILE A 18 -5.55 4.90 13.48
C ILE A 18 -4.66 3.65 13.52
N GLN A 19 -4.99 2.69 14.38
CA GLN A 19 -4.29 1.40 14.46
C GLN A 19 -4.35 0.64 13.13
N THR A 20 -5.53 0.54 12.51
CA THR A 20 -5.66 -0.17 11.22
C THR A 20 -4.95 0.53 10.06
N ALA A 21 -4.93 1.86 10.05
CA ALA A 21 -4.21 2.64 9.04
C ALA A 21 -2.68 2.51 9.16
N SER A 22 -2.17 2.26 10.36
CA SER A 22 -0.73 2.20 10.66
C SER A 22 -0.17 0.78 10.65
N ALA A 23 -1.01 -0.24 10.87
CA ALA A 23 -0.59 -1.64 10.99
C ALA A 23 -0.20 -2.30 9.66
N GLY A 24 -0.57 -1.69 8.52
CA GLY A 24 -0.22 -2.16 7.19
C GLY A 24 1.03 -1.46 6.66
N GLY A 25 2.22 -1.88 7.10
CA GLY A 25 3.44 -1.51 6.40
C GLY A 25 3.36 -2.04 4.96
N ILE A 26 3.15 -1.17 3.97
CA ILE A 26 3.21 -1.58 2.57
C ILE A 26 4.67 -1.96 2.30
N VAL A 27 4.96 -3.26 2.28
CA VAL A 27 6.25 -3.78 1.83
C VAL A 27 6.30 -3.57 0.32
N VAL A 28 6.87 -2.44 -0.08
CA VAL A 28 7.16 -2.19 -1.49
C VAL A 28 8.43 -2.94 -1.84
N THR A 29 8.30 -4.07 -2.55
CA THR A 29 9.45 -4.76 -3.12
C THR A 29 10.04 -3.90 -4.25
N PRO A 30 11.25 -3.34 -4.10
CA PRO A 30 11.85 -2.54 -5.16
C PRO A 30 12.16 -3.44 -6.36
N VAL A 31 11.98 -2.89 -7.56
CA VAL A 31 12.47 -3.51 -8.80
C VAL A 31 13.87 -2.99 -9.06
N PHE A 32 14.83 -3.89 -9.16
CA PHE A 32 16.20 -3.60 -9.57
C PHE A 32 16.36 -3.78 -11.08
N ALA A 33 17.34 -3.11 -11.68
CA ALA A 33 17.53 -3.10 -13.14
C ALA A 33 17.72 -4.51 -13.74
N ASN A 34 18.33 -5.44 -12.99
CA ASN A 34 18.52 -6.84 -13.41
C ASN A 34 17.24 -7.68 -13.35
N GLN A 35 16.14 -7.14 -12.80
CA GLN A 35 14.83 -7.79 -12.73
C GLN A 35 13.89 -7.29 -13.83
N VAL A 36 14.35 -6.34 -14.66
CA VAL A 36 13.59 -5.80 -15.78
C VAL A 36 13.77 -6.70 -16.99
N VAL A 37 12.66 -7.13 -17.59
CA VAL A 37 12.65 -7.90 -18.83
C VAL A 37 12.23 -7.01 -20.02
N PRO A 38 12.63 -7.36 -21.25
CA PRO A 38 12.23 -6.60 -22.44
C PRO A 38 10.70 -6.53 -22.57
N LYS A 39 10.17 -5.35 -22.86
CA LYS A 39 8.74 -5.15 -23.09
C LYS A 39 8.33 -5.62 -24.48
N VAL A 40 7.15 -6.24 -24.57
CA VAL A 40 6.45 -6.51 -25.83
C VAL A 40 5.19 -5.65 -25.97
N ARG A 41 4.61 -5.62 -27.18
CA ARG A 41 3.43 -4.80 -27.46
C ARG A 41 2.22 -5.29 -26.63
N GLY A 42 1.69 -4.39 -25.80
CA GLY A 42 0.58 -4.70 -24.87
C GLY A 42 1.01 -4.81 -23.41
N ASP A 43 2.32 -4.80 -23.13
CA ASP A 43 2.83 -4.80 -21.76
C ASP A 43 2.61 -3.46 -21.04
N CYS A 44 2.68 -3.52 -19.70
CA CYS A 44 2.63 -2.42 -18.74
C CYS A 44 2.72 -1.01 -19.35
N ALA A 45 1.56 -0.34 -19.44
CA ALA A 45 1.44 1.01 -19.99
C ALA A 45 2.34 2.02 -19.25
N TRP A 46 2.50 1.82 -17.94
CA TRP A 46 3.36 2.61 -17.07
C TRP A 46 4.27 1.68 -16.25
N GLY A 47 5.52 2.09 -16.01
CA GLY A 47 6.51 1.31 -15.26
C GLY A 47 7.35 0.36 -16.12
N VAL A 48 7.89 -0.68 -15.50
CA VAL A 48 8.73 -1.71 -16.12
C VAL A 48 8.07 -3.08 -16.03
N VAL A 49 8.41 -3.97 -16.96
CA VAL A 49 7.96 -5.36 -16.91
C VAL A 49 8.98 -6.15 -16.12
N THR A 50 8.50 -6.93 -15.17
CA THR A 50 9.28 -7.92 -14.43
C THR A 50 8.62 -9.29 -14.61
N PRO A 51 9.32 -10.39 -14.31
CA PRO A 51 8.70 -11.73 -14.32
C PRO A 51 7.49 -11.86 -13.38
N GLN A 52 7.39 -10.99 -12.38
CA GLN A 52 6.28 -10.97 -11.41
C GLN A 52 5.11 -10.08 -11.87
N GLY A 53 5.26 -9.40 -13.02
CA GLY A 53 4.26 -8.47 -13.57
C GLY A 53 4.78 -7.04 -13.69
N CYS A 54 3.84 -6.09 -13.71
CA CYS A 54 4.13 -4.67 -13.86
C CYS A 54 4.49 -4.03 -12.52
N ALA A 55 5.58 -3.26 -12.51
CA ALA A 55 5.98 -2.53 -11.32
C ALA A 55 6.71 -1.21 -11.68
N PRO A 56 6.68 -0.20 -10.80
CA PRO A 56 7.48 1.00 -10.99
C PRO A 56 8.96 0.70 -10.75
N LEU A 57 9.85 1.23 -11.60
CA LEU A 57 11.28 1.22 -11.33
C LEU A 57 11.59 2.31 -10.29
N ARG A 58 12.12 1.93 -9.13
CA ARG A 58 12.55 2.86 -8.07
C ARG A 58 14.03 3.16 -8.28
N SER A 59 14.41 4.44 -8.37
CA SER A 59 15.79 4.92 -8.46
C SER A 59 16.47 4.96 -7.10
#